data_AF-A0A4Q4NC67-F1
#
_entry.id   AF-A0A4Q4NC67-F1
#
_cell.length_a   1.000
_cell.length_b   1.000
_cell.length_c   1.000
_cell.angle_alpha   90.00
_cell.angle_beta   90.00
_cell.angle_gamma   90.00
#
_symmetry.space_group_name_H-M   'P 1'
#
loop_
_entity.id
_entity.type
_entity.pdbx_description
1 polymer ?
#
loop_
_entity_poly.entity_id
_entity_poly.type
_entity_poly.pdbx_seq_one_letter_code
_entity_poly.pdbx_strand_id
1 'polypeptide(L)'
;MQFTLASVMIIAAALAPAVSAFSVTNCETGQYKNYGANGNSGCKGFTTGNRVAYDSNKGLTLRVFGSTDCQGDAIKEISQQNTCVDVGFNGLSVEVF
;
A
#
# COMPACT_ATOMS: atom_id res chain seq x y z
N MET A 1 -21.57 -52.26 16.53
CA MET A 1 -22.12 -50.91 16.32
C MET A 1 -21.11 -50.16 15.47
N GLN A 2 -21.49 -49.82 14.24
CA GLN A 2 -20.59 -49.28 13.22
C GLN A 2 -20.70 -47.75 13.25
N PHE A 3 -19.63 -47.06 13.65
CA PHE A 3 -19.58 -45.60 13.68
C PHE A 3 -19.13 -45.08 12.31
N THR A 4 -20.08 -44.70 11.47
CA THR A 4 -19.80 -43.88 10.28
C THR A 4 -19.69 -42.43 10.71
N LEU A 5 -18.46 -41.93 10.80
CA LEU A 5 -18.17 -40.50 10.94
C LEU A 5 -18.48 -39.82 9.60
N ALA A 6 -19.63 -39.14 9.55
CA ALA A 6 -19.96 -38.22 8.46
C ALA A 6 -18.98 -37.05 8.52
N SER A 7 -18.06 -36.97 7.56
CA SER A 7 -17.17 -35.82 7.38
C SER A 7 -18.00 -34.60 6.98
N VAL A 8 -18.32 -33.74 7.95
CA VAL A 8 -18.87 -32.42 7.69
C VAL A 8 -17.74 -31.56 7.13
N MET A 9 -17.80 -31.25 5.83
CA MET A 9 -16.94 -30.25 5.21
C MET A 9 -17.26 -28.88 5.84
N ILE A 10 -16.38 -28.39 6.69
CA ILE A 10 -16.40 -27.00 7.14
C ILE A 10 -15.90 -26.16 5.98
N ILE A 11 -16.81 -25.55 5.23
CA ILE A 11 -16.49 -24.48 4.29
C ILE A 11 -16.08 -23.28 5.15
N ALA A 12 -14.79 -23.15 5.41
CA ALA A 12 -14.22 -21.92 5.93
C ALA A 12 -14.44 -20.85 4.86
N ALA A 13 -15.51 -20.08 4.98
CA ALA A 13 -15.66 -18.82 4.27
C ALA A 13 -14.55 -17.89 4.76
N ALA A 14 -13.41 -17.95 4.08
CA ALA A 14 -12.31 -17.02 4.29
C ALA A 14 -12.88 -15.63 4.06
N LEU A 15 -13.03 -14.87 5.15
CA LEU A 15 -13.23 -13.43 5.13
C LEU A 15 -12.09 -12.85 4.30
N ALA A 16 -12.35 -12.55 3.02
CA ALA A 16 -11.39 -11.84 2.19
C ALA A 16 -11.09 -10.52 2.92
N PRO A 17 -9.85 -10.29 3.44
CA PRO A 17 -9.53 -9.01 4.03
C PRO A 17 -9.74 -7.95 2.96
N ALA A 18 -10.56 -6.96 3.28
CA ALA A 18 -10.93 -5.88 2.37
C ALA A 18 -9.67 -5.26 1.75
N VAL A 19 -9.46 -5.60 0.46
CA VAL A 19 -8.65 -4.95 -0.58
C VAL A 19 -7.85 -3.73 -0.11
N SER A 20 -6.63 -3.98 0.39
CA SER A 20 -5.59 -2.97 0.30
C SER A 20 -5.15 -2.94 -1.16
N ALA A 21 -5.71 -2.04 -1.98
CA ALA A 21 -5.18 -1.91 -3.34
C ALA A 21 -3.97 -0.97 -3.38
N PHE A 22 -3.91 0.01 -2.50
CA PHE A 22 -2.72 0.80 -2.26
C PHE A 22 -2.69 1.31 -0.81
N SER A 23 -1.56 1.13 -0.13
CA SER A 23 -1.32 1.72 1.17
C SER A 23 0.08 2.29 1.28
N VAL A 24 0.25 3.29 2.14
CA VAL A 24 1.52 4.00 2.37
C VAL A 24 1.72 4.26 3.85
N THR A 25 2.99 4.23 4.25
CA THR A 25 3.44 4.47 5.61
C THR A 25 4.62 5.42 5.58
N ASN A 26 4.54 6.49 6.35
CA ASN A 26 5.69 7.31 6.71
C ASN A 26 6.44 6.56 7.80
N CYS A 27 7.65 6.11 7.50
CA CYS A 27 8.42 5.26 8.40
C CYS A 27 9.12 6.04 9.51
N GLU A 28 9.16 7.38 9.43
CA GLU A 28 9.72 8.22 10.49
C GLU A 28 8.68 8.51 11.57
N THR A 29 7.43 8.76 11.17
CA THR A 29 6.35 9.14 12.09
C THR A 29 5.41 7.98 12.43
N GLY A 30 5.43 6.90 11.65
CA GLY A 30 4.47 5.80 11.75
C GLY A 30 3.09 6.13 11.17
N GLN A 31 2.91 7.28 10.52
CA GLN A 31 1.64 7.63 9.89
C GLN A 31 1.34 6.63 8.76
N TYR A 32 0.15 6.02 8.80
CA TYR A 32 -0.30 5.04 7.82
C TYR A 32 -1.58 5.51 7.13
N LYS A 33 -1.70 5.23 5.83
CA LYS A 33 -2.92 5.46 5.05
C LYS A 33 -3.17 4.31 4.08
N ASN A 34 -4.39 3.76 4.12
CA ASN A 34 -4.89 2.83 3.12
C ASN A 34 -5.90 3.54 2.22
N TYR A 35 -5.74 3.43 0.91
CA TYR A 35 -6.61 4.07 -0.09
C TYR A 35 -7.62 3.10 -0.72
N GLY A 36 -7.69 1.86 -0.23
CA GLY A 36 -8.65 0.85 -0.65
C GLY A 36 -8.52 0.46 -2.12
N ALA A 37 -9.55 -0.19 -2.67
CA ALA A 37 -9.57 -0.80 -4.01
C ALA A 37 -9.19 0.14 -5.17
N ASN A 38 -9.52 1.42 -5.07
CA ASN A 38 -9.28 2.44 -6.09
C ASN A 38 -8.02 3.28 -5.80
N GLY A 39 -7.20 2.86 -4.83
CA GLY A 39 -6.00 3.58 -4.41
C GLY A 39 -4.86 3.56 -5.43
N ASN A 40 -4.85 2.59 -6.35
CA ASN A 40 -3.83 2.39 -7.38
C ASN A 40 -3.85 3.38 -8.54
N SER A 41 -4.58 4.49 -8.43
CA SER A 41 -4.71 5.45 -9.52
C SER A 41 -4.80 6.86 -8.98
N GLY A 42 -4.09 7.77 -9.64
CA GLY A 42 -4.11 9.20 -9.37
C GLY A 42 -3.35 9.61 -8.11
N CYS A 43 -3.09 10.90 -8.01
CA CYS A 43 -2.33 11.48 -6.91
C CYS A 43 -3.01 11.29 -5.55
N LYS A 44 -2.18 11.12 -4.52
CA LYS A 44 -2.59 11.05 -3.11
C LYS A 44 -1.73 11.99 -2.28
N GLY A 45 -2.38 12.95 -1.62
CA GLY A 45 -1.71 13.77 -0.61
C GLY A 45 -1.27 12.88 0.57
N PHE A 46 0.04 12.82 0.81
CA PHE A 46 0.64 12.05 1.88
C PHE A 46 2.05 12.53 2.15
N THR A 47 2.33 12.91 3.40
CA THR A 47 3.67 13.34 3.80
C THR A 47 4.53 12.12 4.10
N THR A 48 5.45 11.79 3.20
CA THR A 48 6.29 10.60 3.32
C THR A 48 7.41 10.75 4.34
N GLY A 49 7.80 11.98 4.69
CA GLY A 49 9.08 12.20 5.37
C GLY A 49 10.24 11.77 4.46
N ASN A 50 11.39 11.47 5.06
CA ASN A 50 12.57 10.97 4.35
C ASN A 50 12.54 9.45 4.10
N ARG A 51 11.61 8.72 4.72
CA ARG A 51 11.51 7.26 4.60
C ARG A 51 10.06 6.80 4.45
N VAL A 52 9.79 6.03 3.41
CA VAL A 52 8.44 5.57 3.07
C VAL A 52 8.41 4.08 2.82
N ALA A 53 7.31 3.44 3.24
CA ALA A 53 6.93 2.11 2.80
C ALA A 53 5.59 2.20 2.09
N TYR A 54 5.35 1.31 1.12
CA TYR A 54 4.06 1.19 0.48
C TYR A 54 3.78 -0.25 0.10
N ASP A 55 2.50 -0.52 -0.15
CA ASP A 55 2.00 -1.79 -0.67
C ASP A 55 0.99 -1.48 -1.77
N SER A 56 1.11 -2.18 -2.90
CA SER A 56 0.16 -2.16 -4.01
C SER A 56 -0.15 -3.59 -4.41
N ASN A 57 -1.42 -3.97 -4.35
CA ASN A 57 -1.85 -5.30 -4.77
C ASN A 57 -1.67 -5.57 -6.27
N LYS A 58 -1.33 -4.55 -7.06
CA LYS A 58 -1.06 -4.64 -8.50
C LYS A 58 0.42 -4.70 -8.85
N GLY A 59 1.32 -4.67 -7.86
CA GLY A 59 2.77 -4.70 -8.13
C GLY A 59 3.31 -3.39 -8.71
N LEU A 60 2.57 -2.28 -8.56
CA LEU A 60 2.92 -0.98 -9.14
C LEU A 60 4.13 -0.35 -8.45
N THR A 61 4.79 0.58 -9.13
CA THR A 61 5.91 1.37 -8.58
C THR A 61 5.39 2.65 -7.94
N LEU A 62 5.88 3.00 -6.75
CA LEU A 62 5.55 4.26 -6.08
C LEU A 62 6.40 5.41 -6.63
N ARG A 63 5.77 6.52 -6.99
CA ARG A 63 6.40 7.82 -7.24
C ARG A 63 6.12 8.74 -6.06
N VAL A 64 7.14 9.45 -5.62
CA VAL A 64 7.06 10.42 -4.54
C VAL A 64 7.35 11.81 -5.09
N PHE A 65 6.51 12.78 -4.75
CA PHE A 65 6.58 14.13 -5.30
C PHE A 65 6.80 15.16 -4.19
N GLY A 66 7.45 16.27 -4.57
CA GLY A 66 7.66 17.44 -3.70
C GLY A 66 6.49 18.43 -3.68
N SER A 67 5.45 18.19 -4.48
CA SER A 67 4.21 18.97 -4.48
C SER A 67 3.08 18.17 -3.83
N THR A 68 1.98 18.84 -3.47
CA THR A 68 0.81 18.21 -2.83
C THR A 68 -0.15 17.52 -3.81
N ASP A 69 0.06 17.73 -5.11
CA ASP A 69 -0.85 17.37 -6.21
C ASP A 69 -0.17 16.55 -7.32
N CYS A 70 1.00 15.97 -7.03
CA CYS A 70 1.81 15.16 -7.94
C CYS A 70 2.17 15.89 -9.25
N GLN A 71 2.35 17.20 -9.17
CA GLN A 71 2.83 18.02 -10.27
C GLN A 71 4.37 18.08 -10.30
N GLY A 72 4.90 18.17 -11.52
CA GLY A 72 6.35 18.19 -11.76
C GLY A 72 7.00 16.81 -11.73
N ASP A 73 8.32 16.80 -11.60
CA ASP A 73 9.11 15.57 -11.58
C ASP A 73 8.98 14.83 -10.23
N ALA A 74 8.95 13.50 -10.30
CA ALA A 74 9.05 12.68 -9.10
C ALA A 74 10.45 12.84 -8.50
N ILE A 75 10.50 13.08 -7.18
CA ILE A 75 11.75 13.08 -6.41
C ILE A 75 12.37 11.69 -6.42
N LYS A 76 11.52 10.66 -6.34
CA LYS A 76 11.95 9.27 -6.25
C LYS A 76 10.90 8.34 -6.81
N GLU A 77 11.38 7.25 -7.42
CA GLU A 77 10.59 6.09 -7.79
C GLU A 77 11.09 4.87 -7.00
N ILE A 78 10.15 4.10 -6.45
CA ILE A 78 10.44 3.00 -5.53
C ILE A 78 9.63 1.78 -5.97
N SER A 79 10.29 0.74 -6.48
CA SER A 79 9.64 -0.52 -6.86
C SER A 79 9.68 -1.57 -5.73
N GLN A 80 10.46 -1.32 -4.67
CA GLN A 80 10.54 -2.22 -3.53
C GLN A 80 9.37 -1.96 -2.56
N GLN A 81 8.45 -2.93 -2.47
CA GLN A 81 7.26 -2.84 -1.62
C GLN A 81 7.51 -3.40 -0.21
N ASN A 82 6.62 -3.07 0.73
CA ASN A 82 6.56 -3.64 2.08
C ASN A 82 7.83 -3.45 2.93
N THR A 83 8.67 -2.48 2.58
CA THR A 83 9.86 -2.11 3.35
C THR A 83 10.06 -0.60 3.32
N CYS A 84 10.69 -0.07 4.37
CA CYS A 84 11.00 1.35 4.47
C CYS A 84 12.22 1.70 3.61
N VAL A 85 12.00 2.49 2.57
CA VAL A 85 13.03 2.97 1.65
C VAL A 85 13.27 4.46 1.89
N ASP A 86 14.54 4.85 1.86
CA ASP A 86 14.94 6.26 1.90
C ASP A 86 14.60 6.97 0.58
N VAL A 87 13.79 8.02 0.68
CA VAL A 87 13.48 8.96 -0.42
C VAL A 87 14.44 10.13 -0.46
N GLY A 88 15.16 10.41 0.64
CA GLY A 88 16.19 11.46 0.73
C GLY A 88 15.66 12.90 0.84
N PHE A 89 14.36 13.12 0.63
CA PHE A 89 13.67 14.39 0.81
C PHE A 89 12.24 14.14 1.32
N ASN A 90 11.66 15.14 1.97
CA ASN A 90 10.29 15.08 2.46
C ASN A 90 9.29 15.17 1.30
N GLY A 91 8.68 14.05 0.92
CA GLY A 91 7.61 13.99 -0.06
C GLY A 91 6.28 14.49 0.50
N LEU A 92 5.51 15.20 -0.33
CA LEU A 92 4.21 15.78 0.02
C LEU A 92 3.03 15.06 -0.62
N SER A 93 3.28 14.29 -1.68
CA SER A 93 2.29 13.43 -2.31
C SER A 93 2.92 12.22 -2.98
N VAL A 94 2.07 11.25 -3.29
CA VAL A 94 2.45 9.97 -3.87
C VAL A 94 1.46 9.51 -4.94
N GLU A 95 1.97 8.76 -5.91
CA GLU A 95 1.18 8.06 -6.92
C GLU A 95 1.82 6.71 -7.21
N VAL A 96 1.04 5.74 -7.71
CA VAL A 96 1.56 4.47 -8.21
C VAL A 96 1.24 4.27 -9.68
N PHE A 97 2.13 3.59 -10.41
CA PHE A 97 2.04 3.35 -11.85
C PHE A 97 2.57 1.97 -12.26
#